data_AF-A0A8B3S6W4-F1
#
_entry.id   AF-A0A8B3S6W4-F1
#
_cell.length_a   1.000
_cell.length_b   1.000
_cell.length_c   1.000
_cell.angle_alpha   90.00
_cell.angle_beta   90.00
_cell.angle_gamma   90.00
#
_symmetry.space_group_name_H-M   'P 1'
#
loop_
_entity.id
_entity.type
_entity.pdbx_description
1 polymer ?
#
loop_
_entity_poly.entity_id
_entity_poly.type
_entity_poly.pdbx_seq_one_letter_code
_entity_poly.pdbx_strand_id
1 'polypeptide(L)'
;MAFIRRLHNQNWLFPPSISDLIDENHICRLVDEVVESIDLGNIEERYDGPGSPAYHPKVMMKLLIQGTIDGIRSSRRISKATKENVVYMYLSDRLNPDFRTICRFRKDNLDVIKLVFAEIIKLARGMDMVKLGHLSIDGTKIKASASNFSVLSKEELDEINEAIDMELQRGIAVDEVEDDIYENANPDTLPKSFKG
;
A
#
# COMPACT_ATOMS: atom_id res chain seq x y z
N MET A 1 11.55 -28.13 -28.56
CA MET A 1 10.92 -27.17 -27.64
C MET A 1 11.35 -25.78 -28.08
N ALA A 2 10.42 -24.88 -28.42
CA ALA A 2 10.75 -23.54 -28.91
C ALA A 2 10.66 -22.53 -27.77
N PHE A 3 11.63 -21.62 -27.66
CA PHE A 3 11.62 -20.55 -26.66
C PHE A 3 10.69 -19.42 -27.11
N ILE A 4 10.07 -18.73 -26.14
CA ILE A 4 9.33 -17.49 -26.38
C ILE A 4 10.32 -16.40 -26.83
N ARG A 5 9.94 -15.65 -27.86
CA ARG A 5 10.76 -14.55 -28.39
C ARG A 5 10.96 -13.48 -27.32
N ARG A 6 12.22 -13.12 -27.07
CA ARG A 6 12.58 -11.97 -26.21
C ARG A 6 12.47 -10.66 -26.99
N LEU A 7 11.82 -9.67 -26.40
CA LEU A 7 11.63 -8.33 -26.98
C LEU A 7 12.57 -7.29 -26.36
N HIS A 8 13.84 -7.65 -26.17
CA HIS A 8 14.86 -6.73 -25.66
C HIS A 8 15.06 -5.55 -26.64
N ASN A 9 15.08 -4.32 -26.12
CA ASN A 9 15.13 -3.04 -26.86
C ASN A 9 13.90 -2.72 -27.73
N GLN A 10 12.79 -3.44 -27.59
CA GLN A 10 11.55 -3.03 -28.22
C GLN A 10 10.88 -1.92 -27.39
N ASN A 11 10.80 -0.73 -27.97
CA ASN A 11 10.07 0.38 -27.38
C ASN A 11 8.58 0.28 -27.71
N TRP A 12 7.74 0.77 -26.81
CA TRP A 12 6.35 1.04 -27.13
C TRP A 12 6.24 2.28 -28.02
N LEU A 13 5.35 2.25 -29.01
CA LEU A 13 5.09 3.40 -29.88
C LEU A 13 4.39 4.53 -29.10
N PHE A 14 3.44 4.15 -28.23
CA PHE A 14 2.78 5.02 -27.26
C PHE A 14 2.85 4.35 -25.88
N PRO A 15 3.03 5.12 -24.80
CA PRO A 15 2.96 4.56 -23.46
C PRO A 15 1.55 4.02 -23.20
N PRO A 16 1.40 2.77 -22.72
CA PRO A 16 0.11 2.23 -22.29
C PRO A 16 -0.40 3.00 -21.07
N SER A 17 -1.69 2.88 -20.78
CA SER A 17 -2.21 3.33 -19.49
C SER A 17 -1.57 2.50 -18.38
N ILE A 18 -1.33 3.11 -17.22
CA ILE A 18 -0.81 2.37 -16.05
C ILE A 18 -1.78 1.26 -15.65
N SER A 19 -3.09 1.52 -15.79
CA SER A 19 -4.12 0.51 -15.48
C SER A 19 -4.01 -0.71 -16.41
N ASP A 20 -3.58 -0.54 -17.66
CA ASP A 20 -3.41 -1.64 -18.63
C ASP A 20 -2.23 -2.56 -18.25
N LEU A 21 -1.32 -2.07 -17.41
CA LEU A 21 -0.15 -2.82 -16.93
C LEU A 21 -0.43 -3.64 -15.68
N ILE A 22 -1.64 -3.54 -15.11
CA ILE A 22 -2.06 -4.21 -13.88
C ILE A 22 -3.13 -5.23 -14.22
N ASP A 23 -2.98 -6.46 -13.73
CA ASP A 23 -3.97 -7.52 -13.91
C ASP A 23 -5.37 -7.06 -13.43
N GLU A 24 -6.42 -7.42 -14.16
CA GLU A 24 -7.80 -7.04 -13.83
C GLU A 24 -8.25 -7.60 -12.48
N ASN A 25 -7.64 -8.69 -12.01
CA ASN A 25 -7.94 -9.34 -10.74
C ASN A 25 -6.92 -8.99 -9.64
N HIS A 26 -6.07 -7.98 -9.85
CA HIS A 26 -5.09 -7.57 -8.86
C HIS A 26 -5.75 -6.89 -7.65
N ILE A 27 -5.33 -7.25 -6.43
CA ILE A 27 -5.91 -6.76 -5.16
C ILE A 27 -5.88 -5.23 -5.01
N CYS A 28 -4.92 -4.56 -5.64
CA CYS A 28 -4.82 -3.10 -5.59
C CYS A 28 -6.06 -2.40 -6.16
N ARG A 29 -6.81 -3.04 -7.06
CA ARG A 29 -8.06 -2.48 -7.59
C ARG A 29 -9.14 -2.45 -6.53
N LEU A 30 -9.21 -3.48 -5.68
CA LEU A 30 -10.08 -3.47 -4.51
C LEU A 30 -9.66 -2.40 -3.50
N VAL A 31 -8.35 -2.25 -3.25
CA VAL A 31 -7.85 -1.18 -2.37
C VAL A 31 -8.27 0.19 -2.89
N ASP A 32 -8.09 0.43 -4.19
CA ASP A 32 -8.48 1.66 -4.86
C ASP A 32 -9.98 1.94 -4.74
N GLU A 33 -10.82 0.98 -5.13
CA GLU A 33 -12.28 1.11 -5.09
C GLU A 33 -12.82 1.35 -3.67
N VAL A 34 -12.35 0.57 -2.70
CA VAL A 34 -12.81 0.71 -1.31
C VAL A 34 -12.37 2.05 -0.72
N VAL A 35 -11.12 2.46 -0.91
CA VAL A 35 -10.67 3.76 -0.40
C VAL A 35 -11.40 4.91 -1.08
N GLU A 36 -11.71 4.80 -2.37
CA GLU A 36 -12.51 5.81 -3.07
C GLU A 36 -13.95 5.91 -2.56
N SER A 37 -14.53 4.79 -2.12
CA SER A 37 -15.89 4.73 -1.58
C SER A 37 -16.04 5.28 -0.16
N ILE A 38 -14.93 5.45 0.57
CA ILE A 38 -14.94 5.89 1.97
C ILE A 38 -14.84 7.41 2.05
N ASP A 39 -15.71 7.99 2.87
CA ASP A 39 -15.66 9.42 3.21
C ASP A 39 -14.51 9.68 4.19
N LEU A 40 -13.50 10.42 3.73
CA LEU A 40 -12.36 10.86 4.52
C LEU A 40 -12.41 12.38 4.82
N GLY A 41 -13.58 13.02 4.72
CA GLY A 41 -13.76 14.46 4.91
C GLY A 41 -13.15 14.99 6.23
N ASN A 42 -13.33 14.26 7.33
CA ASN A 42 -12.73 14.60 8.64
C ASN A 42 -11.18 14.62 8.62
N ILE A 43 -10.56 13.84 7.73
CA ILE A 43 -9.11 13.88 7.52
C ILE A 43 -8.78 15.06 6.62
N GLU A 44 -9.50 15.22 5.50
CA GLU A 44 -9.29 16.30 4.53
C GLU A 44 -9.34 17.69 5.18
N GLU A 45 -10.33 17.94 6.04
CA GLU A 45 -10.46 19.19 6.80
C GLU A 45 -9.24 19.50 7.69
N ARG A 46 -8.56 18.48 8.25
CA ARG A 46 -7.34 18.68 9.04
C ARG A 46 -6.14 19.10 8.21
N TYR A 47 -6.17 18.84 6.90
CA TYR A 47 -5.15 19.24 5.95
C TYR A 47 -5.56 20.49 5.14
N ASP A 48 -6.75 21.04 5.39
CA ASP A 48 -7.19 22.31 4.80
C ASP A 48 -6.61 23.48 5.61
N GLY A 49 -5.69 24.23 5.01
CA GLY A 49 -5.02 25.34 5.68
C GLY A 49 -3.89 25.99 4.87
N PRO A 50 -3.40 27.16 5.31
CA PRO A 50 -2.32 27.87 4.63
C PRO A 50 -0.99 27.12 4.76
N GLY A 51 -0.43 26.69 3.63
CA GLY A 51 0.83 25.95 3.56
C GLY A 51 1.11 25.38 2.18
N SER A 52 2.15 24.53 2.06
CA SER A 52 2.38 23.74 0.85
C SER A 52 1.22 22.76 0.62
N PRO A 53 0.80 22.49 -0.63
CA PRO A 53 -0.28 21.56 -0.90
C PRO A 53 -0.01 20.19 -0.28
N ALA A 54 -0.94 19.71 0.55
CA ALA A 54 -0.90 18.35 1.07
C ALA A 54 -1.30 17.35 -0.02
N TYR A 55 -0.79 16.13 0.07
CA TYR A 55 -1.30 15.04 -0.76
C TYR A 55 -2.69 14.61 -0.26
N HIS A 56 -3.54 14.16 -1.18
CA HIS A 56 -4.88 13.70 -0.86
C HIS A 56 -4.84 12.52 0.14
N PRO A 57 -5.63 12.54 1.23
CA PRO A 57 -5.64 11.46 2.23
C PRO A 57 -5.89 10.07 1.63
N LYS A 58 -6.75 9.98 0.62
CA LYS A 58 -6.99 8.74 -0.14
C LYS A 58 -5.72 8.14 -0.74
N VAL A 59 -4.82 8.96 -1.32
CA VAL A 59 -3.54 8.48 -1.86
C VAL A 59 -2.68 7.88 -0.76
N MET A 60 -2.56 8.56 0.37
CA MET A 60 -1.79 8.06 1.52
C MET A 60 -2.38 6.77 2.09
N MET A 61 -3.70 6.70 2.18
CA MET A 61 -4.43 5.51 2.65
C MET A 61 -4.16 4.30 1.74
N LYS A 62 -4.31 4.46 0.42
CA LYS A 62 -4.04 3.41 -0.57
C LYS A 62 -2.60 2.90 -0.46
N LEU A 63 -1.63 3.81 -0.36
CA LEU A 63 -0.20 3.47 -0.27
C LEU A 63 0.13 2.68 0.99
N LEU A 64 -0.42 3.07 2.14
CA LEU A 64 -0.18 2.40 3.40
C LEU A 64 -0.82 1.01 3.44
N ILE A 65 -2.06 0.90 2.98
CA ILE A 65 -2.77 -0.38 2.94
C ILE A 65 -2.10 -1.35 1.97
N GLN A 66 -1.79 -0.91 0.75
CA GLN A 66 -1.06 -1.75 -0.21
C GLN A 66 0.33 -2.11 0.31
N GLY A 67 1.03 -1.17 0.96
CA GLY A 67 2.27 -1.41 1.70
C GLY A 67 2.15 -2.57 2.68
N THR A 68 1.12 -2.57 3.51
CA THR A 68 0.90 -3.65 4.48
C THR A 68 0.54 -4.98 3.80
N ILE A 69 -0.28 -4.96 2.75
CA ILE A 69 -0.61 -6.17 1.96
C ILE A 69 0.65 -6.80 1.36
N ASP A 70 1.55 -5.98 0.81
CA ASP A 70 2.81 -6.43 0.18
C ASP A 70 3.93 -6.69 1.20
N GLY A 71 3.69 -6.50 2.51
CA GLY A 71 4.69 -6.64 3.57
C GLY A 71 5.78 -5.56 3.57
N ILE A 72 5.54 -4.44 2.89
CA ILE A 72 6.44 -3.28 2.82
C ILE A 72 6.14 -2.33 3.99
N ARG A 73 6.90 -2.47 5.07
CA ARG A 73 6.73 -1.69 6.30
C ARG A 73 7.36 -0.29 6.24
N SER A 74 8.54 -0.18 5.62
CA SER A 74 9.30 1.07 5.52
C SER A 74 8.60 2.10 4.63
N SER A 75 8.37 3.29 5.17
CA SER A 75 7.84 4.46 4.44
C SER A 75 8.80 4.91 3.34
N ARG A 76 10.12 4.70 3.50
CA ARG A 76 11.13 4.96 2.46
C ARG A 76 10.95 4.02 1.27
N ARG A 77 10.73 2.74 1.55
CA ARG A 77 10.45 1.74 0.51
C ARG A 77 9.11 1.99 -0.19
N ILE A 78 8.06 2.42 0.53
CA ILE A 78 6.78 2.82 -0.08
C ILE A 78 7.00 4.05 -0.99
N SER A 79 7.69 5.08 -0.50
CA SER A 79 8.02 6.28 -1.32
C SER A 79 8.79 5.91 -2.58
N LYS A 80 9.77 5.00 -2.48
CA LYS A 80 10.48 4.46 -3.65
C LYS A 80 9.53 3.72 -4.59
N ALA A 81 8.65 2.88 -4.06
CA ALA A 81 7.70 2.12 -4.86
C ALA A 81 6.79 3.03 -5.71
N THR A 82 6.41 4.21 -5.22
CA THR A 82 5.63 5.19 -6.02
C THR A 82 6.31 5.64 -7.31
N LYS A 83 7.63 5.47 -7.42
CA LYS A 83 8.43 5.83 -8.60
C LYS A 83 8.72 4.67 -9.52
N GLU A 84 8.77 3.45 -8.98
CA GLU A 84 9.37 2.29 -9.65
C GLU A 84 8.40 1.11 -9.83
N ASN A 85 7.33 1.05 -9.04
CA ASN A 85 6.37 -0.05 -9.05
C ASN A 85 5.03 0.41 -9.64
N VAL A 86 4.59 -0.25 -10.71
CA VAL A 86 3.38 0.10 -11.46
C VAL A 86 2.11 0.10 -10.62
N VAL A 87 2.00 -0.78 -9.61
CA VAL A 87 0.85 -0.83 -8.69
C VAL A 87 0.82 0.41 -7.81
N TYR A 88 1.97 0.81 -7.28
CA TYR A 88 2.07 2.00 -6.43
C TYR A 88 1.91 3.28 -7.24
N MET A 89 2.39 3.30 -8.49
CA MET A 89 2.15 4.40 -9.43
C MET A 89 0.66 4.56 -9.78
N TYR A 90 -0.08 3.45 -9.88
CA TYR A 90 -1.53 3.44 -10.08
C TYR A 90 -2.24 4.02 -8.85
N LEU A 91 -1.96 3.46 -7.67
CA LEU A 91 -2.61 3.87 -6.42
C LEU A 91 -2.28 5.30 -5.99
N SER A 92 -1.14 5.84 -6.42
CA SER A 92 -0.74 7.21 -6.11
C SER A 92 -1.14 8.23 -7.15
N ASP A 93 -1.83 7.85 -8.23
CA ASP A 93 -2.08 8.74 -9.38
C ASP A 93 -0.77 9.35 -9.95
N ARG A 94 0.33 8.58 -9.89
CA ARG A 94 1.72 9.00 -10.17
C ARG A 94 2.25 10.14 -9.30
N LEU A 95 1.60 10.45 -8.20
CA LEU A 95 2.16 11.30 -7.16
C LEU A 95 3.27 10.55 -6.44
N ASN A 96 4.26 11.29 -5.95
CA ASN A 96 5.44 10.71 -5.30
C ASN A 96 5.63 11.31 -3.89
N PRO A 97 4.74 10.99 -2.93
CA PRO A 97 4.94 11.40 -1.56
C PRO A 97 6.31 11.00 -1.02
N ASP A 98 6.95 11.92 -0.31
CA ASP A 98 8.18 11.58 0.40
C ASP A 98 7.87 10.67 1.61
N PHE A 99 8.90 9.97 2.06
CA PHE A 99 8.78 9.03 3.17
C PHE A 99 8.32 9.71 4.48
N ARG A 100 8.67 10.99 4.70
CA ARG A 100 8.27 11.72 5.92
C ARG A 100 6.79 11.99 5.93
N THR A 101 6.23 12.31 4.77
CA THR A 101 4.81 12.56 4.60
C THR A 101 4.02 11.27 4.83
N ILE A 102 4.49 10.15 4.28
CA ILE A 102 3.88 8.82 4.49
C ILE A 102 3.96 8.42 5.97
N CYS A 103 5.14 8.54 6.60
CA CYS A 103 5.36 8.22 8.01
C CYS A 103 4.48 9.08 8.93
N ARG A 104 4.43 10.39 8.69
CA ARG A 104 3.57 11.30 9.46
C ARG A 104 2.10 10.95 9.31
N PHE A 105 1.62 10.74 8.08
CA PHE A 105 0.23 10.36 7.84
C PHE A 105 -0.13 9.04 8.55
N ARG A 106 0.76 8.06 8.56
CA ARG A 106 0.60 6.79 9.29
C ARG A 106 0.41 7.02 10.78
N LYS A 107 1.29 7.82 11.40
CA LYS A 107 1.25 8.14 12.84
C LYS A 107 -0.03 8.90 13.21
N ASP A 108 -0.42 9.88 12.40
CA ASP A 108 -1.55 10.78 12.68
C ASP A 108 -2.93 10.15 12.43
N ASN A 109 -3.01 9.01 11.71
CA ASN A 109 -4.26 8.42 11.23
C ASN A 109 -4.37 6.90 11.47
N LEU A 110 -3.59 6.35 12.40
CA LEU A 110 -3.45 4.92 12.64
C LEU A 110 -4.81 4.21 12.80
N ASP A 111 -5.72 4.77 13.60
CA ASP A 111 -7.03 4.16 13.86
C ASP A 111 -7.92 4.15 12.62
N VAL A 112 -7.89 5.20 11.80
CA VAL A 112 -8.65 5.22 10.55
C VAL A 112 -8.09 4.22 9.56
N ILE A 113 -6.76 4.10 9.46
CA ILE A 113 -6.10 3.12 8.59
C ILE A 113 -6.53 1.70 8.96
N LYS A 114 -6.59 1.38 10.27
CA LYS A 114 -7.08 0.08 10.75
C LYS A 114 -8.50 -0.21 10.28
N LEU A 115 -9.40 0.75 10.46
CA LEU A 115 -10.81 0.59 10.09
C LEU A 115 -10.98 0.35 8.59
N VAL A 116 -10.32 1.16 7.76
CA VAL A 116 -10.37 1.01 6.30
C VAL A 116 -9.79 -0.34 5.88
N PHE A 117 -8.67 -0.75 6.46
CA PHE A 117 -8.03 -2.00 6.09
C PHE A 117 -8.85 -3.23 6.51
N ALA A 118 -9.47 -3.21 7.70
CA ALA A 118 -10.39 -4.25 8.12
C ALA A 118 -11.58 -4.39 7.15
N GLU A 119 -12.08 -3.28 6.61
CA GLU A 119 -13.15 -3.29 5.61
C GLU A 119 -12.71 -3.92 4.28
N ILE A 120 -11.50 -3.61 3.81
CA ILE A 120 -10.93 -4.25 2.62
C ILE A 120 -10.81 -5.76 2.81
N ILE A 121 -10.34 -6.22 3.98
CA ILE A 121 -10.22 -7.66 4.27
C ILE A 121 -11.59 -8.34 4.29
N LYS A 122 -12.61 -7.71 4.87
CA LYS A 122 -13.99 -8.21 4.85
C LYS A 122 -14.52 -8.38 3.43
N LEU A 123 -14.39 -7.34 2.60
CA LEU A 123 -14.86 -7.36 1.22
C LEU A 123 -14.12 -8.38 0.38
N ALA A 124 -12.79 -8.45 0.54
CA ALA A 124 -11.95 -9.41 -0.17
C ALA A 124 -12.32 -10.87 0.18
N ARG A 125 -12.66 -11.17 1.46
CA ARG A 125 -13.18 -12.50 1.84
C ARG A 125 -14.57 -12.75 1.26
N GLY A 126 -15.45 -11.76 1.24
CA GLY A 126 -16.81 -11.87 0.69
C GLY A 126 -16.86 -12.16 -0.80
N MET A 127 -15.87 -11.68 -1.56
CA MET A 127 -15.75 -11.90 -3.01
C MET A 127 -15.08 -13.24 -3.38
N ASP A 128 -14.83 -14.12 -2.40
CA ASP A 128 -14.06 -15.35 -2.57
C ASP A 128 -12.74 -15.06 -3.33
N MET A 129 -12.07 -13.95 -2.99
CA MET A 129 -10.69 -13.74 -3.43
C MET A 129 -9.83 -14.74 -2.64
N VAL A 130 -9.86 -16.01 -3.06
CA VAL A 130 -9.24 -17.23 -2.48
C VAL A 130 -7.71 -17.11 -2.29
N LYS A 131 -7.10 -15.97 -2.64
CA LYS A 131 -5.67 -15.70 -2.49
C LYS A 131 -5.32 -14.61 -1.45
N LEU A 132 -6.21 -14.31 -0.50
CA LEU A 132 -5.78 -13.66 0.75
C LEU A 132 -4.75 -14.48 1.55
N GLY A 133 -4.51 -15.75 1.19
CA GLY A 133 -3.36 -16.52 1.67
C GLY A 133 -1.99 -15.90 1.37
N HIS A 134 -1.94 -14.84 0.56
CA HIS A 134 -0.76 -14.00 0.32
C HIS A 134 -0.70 -12.72 1.16
N LEU A 135 -1.73 -12.37 1.96
CA LEU A 135 -1.54 -11.40 3.04
C LEU A 135 -0.64 -12.05 4.09
N SER A 136 0.67 -11.97 3.83
CA SER A 136 1.71 -12.29 4.79
C SER A 136 1.75 -11.16 5.81
N ILE A 137 0.69 -11.06 6.62
CA ILE A 137 0.83 -10.58 7.98
C ILE A 137 1.60 -11.68 8.71
N ASP A 138 2.91 -11.71 8.48
CA ASP A 138 3.94 -12.48 9.19
C ASP A 138 3.44 -13.78 9.87
N GLY A 139 3.11 -14.80 9.06
CA GLY A 139 2.73 -16.13 9.56
C GLY A 139 1.28 -16.30 10.02
N THR A 140 0.50 -15.22 10.13
CA THR A 140 -0.94 -15.27 10.40
C THR A 140 -1.66 -15.72 9.14
N LYS A 141 -1.78 -17.04 8.97
CA LYS A 141 -2.78 -17.61 8.07
C LYS A 141 -4.14 -17.23 8.63
N ILE A 142 -4.71 -16.10 8.17
CA ILE A 142 -6.13 -15.85 8.33
C ILE A 142 -6.81 -17.03 7.65
N LYS A 143 -7.31 -17.98 8.46
CA LYS A 143 -7.94 -19.19 7.95
C LYS A 143 -9.19 -18.73 7.22
N ALA A 144 -9.12 -18.65 5.91
CA ALA A 144 -10.29 -18.54 5.06
C ALA A 144 -11.08 -19.85 5.20
N SER A 145 -11.92 -19.94 6.24
CA SER A 145 -12.87 -21.05 6.37
C SER A 145 -13.84 -20.93 5.19
N ALA A 146 -13.77 -21.90 4.27
CA ALA A 146 -14.64 -22.03 3.10
C ALA A 146 -16.05 -22.54 3.50
N SER A 147 -16.57 -22.09 4.65
CA SER A 147 -17.88 -22.47 5.16
C SER A 147 -18.80 -21.24 5.14
N ASN A 148 -19.58 -21.14 4.07
CA ASN A 148 -20.82 -20.37 3.90
C ASN A 148 -20.88 -18.95 4.50
N PHE A 149 -20.77 -17.98 3.59
CA PHE A 149 -21.35 -16.63 3.62
C PHE A 149 -20.91 -15.64 4.73
N SER A 150 -19.97 -14.78 4.32
CA SER A 150 -19.96 -13.31 4.50
C SER A 150 -19.99 -12.67 5.90
N VAL A 151 -20.03 -13.43 6.99
CA VAL A 151 -20.03 -12.85 8.34
C VAL A 151 -18.79 -13.33 9.09
N LEU A 152 -17.81 -12.44 9.26
CA LEU A 152 -16.72 -12.66 10.19
C LEU A 152 -17.29 -12.77 11.60
N SER A 153 -16.85 -13.77 12.36
CA SER A 153 -17.19 -13.81 13.79
C SER A 153 -16.55 -12.61 14.51
N LYS A 154 -17.06 -12.29 15.70
CA LYS A 154 -16.48 -11.21 16.50
C LYS A 154 -15.01 -11.52 16.82
N GLU A 155 -14.71 -12.78 17.12
CA GLU A 155 -13.36 -13.26 17.41
C GLU A 155 -12.44 -13.13 16.18
N GLU A 156 -12.90 -13.49 14.98
CA GLU A 156 -12.11 -13.31 13.76
C GLU A 156 -11.86 -11.82 13.46
N LEU A 157 -12.84 -10.94 13.70
CA LEU A 157 -12.66 -9.50 13.55
C LEU A 157 -11.63 -8.94 14.53
N ASP A 158 -11.69 -9.38 15.79
CA ASP A 158 -10.75 -8.97 16.82
C ASP A 158 -9.32 -9.42 16.46
N GLU A 159 -9.15 -10.67 16.00
CA GLU A 159 -7.86 -11.19 15.51
C GLU A 159 -7.32 -10.39 14.32
N ILE A 160 -8.17 -10.03 13.35
CA ILE A 160 -7.77 -9.21 12.19
C ILE A 160 -7.34 -7.83 12.64
N ASN A 161 -8.10 -7.19 13.53
CA ASN A 161 -7.79 -5.85 14.02
C ASN A 161 -6.47 -5.82 14.79
N GLU A 162 -6.20 -6.83 15.64
CA GLU A 162 -4.94 -6.98 16.35
C GLU A 162 -3.77 -7.18 15.38
N ALA A 163 -3.95 -8.03 14.37
CA ALA A 163 -2.94 -8.28 13.34
C ALA A 163 -2.61 -7.02 12.54
N ILE A 164 -3.64 -6.24 12.16
CA ILE A 164 -3.44 -4.96 11.46
C ILE A 164 -2.70 -3.96 12.37
N ASP A 165 -3.12 -3.82 13.62
CA ASP A 165 -2.45 -2.91 14.56
C ASP A 165 -0.97 -3.26 14.72
N MET A 166 -0.67 -4.55 14.93
CA MET A 166 0.70 -5.04 15.04
C MET A 166 1.53 -4.67 13.81
N GLU A 167 1.00 -4.84 12.60
CA GLU A 167 1.70 -4.49 11.36
C GLU A 167 1.93 -2.98 11.20
N LEU A 168 0.94 -2.15 11.55
CA LEU A 168 1.08 -0.69 11.50
C LEU A 168 2.11 -0.20 12.53
N GLN A 169 2.11 -0.75 13.74
CA GLN A 169 3.10 -0.45 14.78
C GLN A 169 4.50 -0.88 14.37
N ARG A 170 4.65 -2.06 13.76
CA ARG A 170 5.93 -2.51 13.17
C ARG A 170 6.40 -1.54 12.09
N GLY A 171 5.49 -1.02 11.26
CA GLY A 171 5.79 0.03 10.29
C GLY A 171 6.41 1.27 10.95
N ILE A 172 5.82 1.75 12.04
CA ILE A 172 6.34 2.89 12.80
C ILE A 172 7.73 2.59 13.37
N ALA A 173 7.91 1.43 13.99
CA ALA A 173 9.20 1.04 14.57
C ALA A 173 10.30 0.92 13.50
N VAL A 174 9.97 0.39 12.32
CA VAL A 174 10.91 0.33 11.19
C VAL A 174 11.30 1.74 10.74
N ASP A 175 10.34 2.66 10.62
CA ASP A 175 10.63 4.04 10.22
C ASP A 175 11.54 4.74 11.23
N GLU A 176 11.36 4.51 12.54
CA GLU A 176 12.20 5.07 13.61
C GLU A 176 13.63 4.54 13.57
N VAL A 177 13.80 3.23 13.40
CA VAL A 177 15.13 2.63 13.23
C VAL A 177 15.82 3.13 11.94
N GLU A 178 15.06 3.30 10.86
CA GLU A 178 15.61 3.83 9.61
C GLU A 178 16.03 5.29 9.73
N ASP A 179 15.32 6.10 10.52
CA ASP A 179 15.70 7.48 10.80
C ASP A 179 17.03 7.58 11.56
N ASP A 180 17.29 6.67 12.51
CA ASP A 180 18.57 6.57 13.22
C ASP A 180 19.74 6.16 12.31
N ILE A 181 19.49 5.32 11.30
CA ILE A 181 20.52 4.77 10.41
C ILE A 181 20.83 5.73 9.25
N TYR A 182 19.78 6.28 8.63
CA TYR A 182 19.90 6.97 7.34
C TYR A 182 19.68 8.48 7.43
N GLU A 183 19.21 9.00 8.56
CA GLU A 183 18.79 10.40 8.73
C GLU A 183 17.94 10.87 7.51
N ASN A 184 18.53 11.70 6.65
CA ASN A 184 17.89 12.29 5.47
C ASN A 184 18.34 11.69 4.14
N ALA A 185 19.25 10.71 4.16
CA ALA A 185 19.82 10.12 2.96
C ALA A 185 18.86 9.11 2.30
N ASN A 186 18.91 9.06 0.96
CA ASN A 186 18.30 7.98 0.20
C ASN A 186 19.34 6.85 0.02
N PRO A 187 19.10 5.64 0.55
CA PRO A 187 20.06 4.54 0.49
C PRO A 187 20.37 4.08 -0.95
N ASP A 188 19.50 4.38 -1.92
CA ASP A 188 19.61 3.91 -3.30
C ASP A 188 20.30 4.90 -4.26
N THR A 189 20.96 5.92 -3.74
CA THR A 189 21.62 6.93 -4.58
C THR A 189 22.94 6.39 -5.14
N LEU A 190 23.05 6.30 -6.48
CA LEU A 190 24.32 5.92 -7.12
C LEU A 190 25.46 6.86 -6.69
N PRO A 191 26.69 6.35 -6.49
CA PRO A 191 27.87 7.19 -6.27
C PRO A 191 28.03 8.20 -7.40
N LYS A 192 28.44 9.42 -7.07
CA LYS A 192 28.66 10.48 -8.07
C LYS A 192 29.63 10.05 -9.19
N SER A 193 30.55 9.13 -8.90
CA SER A 193 31.51 8.56 -9.86
C SER A 193 30.89 7.66 -10.94
N PHE A 194 29.62 7.26 -10.80
CA PHE A 194 28.94 6.40 -11.77
C PHE A 194 28.19 7.18 -12.86
N LYS A 195 27.96 8.48 -12.64
CA LYS A 195 27.40 9.38 -13.66
C LYS A 195 28.56 9.91 -14.51
N GLY A 196 28.94 9.12 -15.52
CA GLY A 196 29.88 9.54 -16.57
C GLY A 196 29.32 10.62 -17.48
#